data_AF-A0AAU5XCK1-F1
#
_entry.id   AF-A0AAU5XCK1-F1
#
_cell.length_a   1.000
_cell.length_b   1.000
_cell.length_c   1.000
_cell.angle_alpha   90.00
_cell.angle_beta   90.00
_cell.angle_gamma   90.00
#
_symmetry.space_group_name_H-M   'P 1'
#
loop_
_entity.id
_entity.type
_entity.pdbx_description
1 polymer ?
#
loop_
_entity_poly.entity_id
_entity_poly.type
_entity_poly.pdbx_seq_one_letter_code
_entity_poly.pdbx_strand_id
1 'polypeptide(L)'
;MRLTQLTVIAAAAGVIATPPAIAAPASATAAGSGSAFGIAATGLVTIPPTPAVSSEAKQPARKRLAGLPSNPLVSASVLSVSAWAGHGRASVTDVRLAKAGLSAKLVFAKCENGNGVSHLGKATLAGKKLKVSPKPNTRITVPIKGVGTASVILNKQVQGPGGGITVTAIELNLRLAAGKTQTVGIASVTCGPAKSETPPPGDPGTPSPTPTTSTPPGEAPAPTPVPGDLPVTG
;
A
#
# COMPACT_ATOMS: atom_id res chain seq x y z
N MET A 1 54.80 2.09 66.31
CA MET A 1 53.97 0.94 66.71
C MET A 1 53.28 0.46 65.42
N ARG A 2 53.69 -0.56 64.65
CA ARG A 2 53.84 -2.01 64.95
C ARG A 2 52.64 -2.48 65.81
N LEU A 3 51.76 -3.40 65.39
CA LEU A 3 52.03 -4.75 64.86
C LEU A 3 50.71 -5.41 64.31
N THR A 4 50.84 -6.24 63.25
CA THR A 4 50.22 -7.59 63.01
C THR A 4 48.69 -7.79 63.05
N GLN A 5 48.06 -8.19 61.92
CA GLN A 5 47.79 -9.57 61.39
C GLN A 5 46.32 -9.94 61.62
N LEU A 6 45.63 -10.43 60.59
CA LEU A 6 45.13 -11.81 60.53
C LEU A 6 44.33 -12.06 59.24
N THR A 7 44.85 -13.01 58.48
CA THR A 7 44.25 -13.71 57.36
C THR A 7 43.12 -14.64 57.86
N VAL A 8 41.97 -14.67 57.19
CA VAL A 8 41.02 -15.79 57.28
C VAL A 8 40.58 -16.17 55.86
N ILE A 9 40.77 -17.45 55.55
CA ILE A 9 40.35 -18.19 54.36
C ILE A 9 38.99 -18.86 54.67
N ALA A 10 38.23 -19.21 53.62
CA ALA A 10 37.08 -20.14 53.53
C ALA A 10 35.74 -19.43 53.30
N ALA A 11 34.80 -19.87 52.46
CA ALA A 11 34.68 -21.08 51.63
C ALA A 11 33.77 -20.78 50.42
N ALA A 12 33.95 -21.52 49.34
CA ALA A 12 32.99 -21.59 48.24
C ALA A 12 31.73 -22.34 48.70
N ALA A 13 30.56 -21.74 48.48
CA ALA A 13 29.28 -22.45 48.44
C ALA A 13 28.48 -21.92 47.25
N GLY A 14 28.34 -22.78 46.24
CA GLY A 14 27.56 -22.49 45.04
C GLY A 14 26.08 -22.43 45.36
N VAL A 15 25.43 -21.36 44.88
CA VAL A 15 23.98 -21.28 44.74
C VAL A 15 23.72 -20.91 43.28
N ILE A 16 23.32 -21.88 42.48
CA ILE A 16 22.81 -21.64 41.13
C ILE A 16 21.39 -21.11 41.32
N ALA A 17 21.24 -19.79 41.38
CA ALA A 17 19.95 -19.13 41.28
C ALA A 17 19.50 -19.21 39.82
N THR A 18 18.59 -20.15 39.50
CA THR A 18 17.85 -20.11 38.24
C THR A 18 16.89 -18.92 38.28
N PRO A 19 17.04 -17.89 37.44
CA PRO A 19 16.04 -16.84 37.36
C PRO A 19 14.73 -17.43 36.82
N PRO A 20 13.56 -17.00 37.32
CA PRO A 20 12.29 -17.33 36.70
C PRO A 20 12.31 -16.78 35.26
N ALA A 21 12.19 -17.67 34.29
CA ALA A 21 11.97 -17.30 32.90
C ALA A 21 10.60 -16.62 32.80
N ILE A 22 10.59 -15.29 32.90
CA ILE A 22 9.43 -14.48 32.55
C ILE A 22 9.22 -14.73 31.05
N ALA A 23 8.14 -15.44 30.71
CA ALA A 23 7.69 -15.55 29.33
C ALA A 23 7.46 -14.13 28.82
N ALA A 24 8.39 -13.63 27.99
CA ALA A 24 8.24 -12.35 27.33
C ALA A 24 6.92 -12.41 26.54
N PRO A 25 6.03 -11.40 26.68
CA PRO A 25 4.86 -11.34 25.83
C PRO A 25 5.35 -11.37 24.38
N ALA A 26 4.86 -12.34 23.62
CA ALA A 26 5.12 -12.43 22.19
C ALA A 26 4.85 -11.03 21.60
N SER A 27 5.92 -10.37 21.16
CA SER A 27 5.82 -9.04 20.59
C SER A 27 4.95 -9.17 19.35
N ALA A 28 3.70 -8.71 19.45
CA ALA A 28 2.84 -8.60 18.29
C ALA A 28 3.60 -7.75 17.28
N THR A 29 4.08 -8.39 16.20
CA THR A 29 4.73 -7.71 15.09
C THR A 29 3.89 -6.51 14.74
N ALA A 30 4.48 -5.31 14.83
CA ALA A 30 3.79 -4.04 14.63
C ALA A 30 2.87 -4.19 13.41
N ALA A 31 1.57 -4.23 13.67
CA ALA A 31 0.60 -4.24 12.61
C ALA A 31 0.77 -2.87 11.95
N GLY A 32 1.41 -2.84 10.77
CA GLY A 32 1.97 -1.60 10.21
C GLY A 32 0.94 -0.48 10.15
N SER A 33 1.34 0.78 10.20
CA SER A 33 0.38 1.88 10.12
C SER A 33 -0.34 1.94 8.76
N GLY A 34 -1.56 2.46 8.76
CA GLY A 34 -2.33 2.76 7.56
C GLY A 34 -2.70 4.24 7.54
N SER A 35 -2.73 4.85 6.36
CA SER A 35 -3.26 6.21 6.18
C SER A 35 -4.01 6.35 4.86
N ALA A 36 -4.92 7.33 4.81
CA ALA A 36 -5.71 7.59 3.62
C ALA A 36 -6.16 9.04 3.55
N PHE A 37 -6.18 9.62 2.35
CA PHE A 37 -6.82 10.90 2.08
C PHE A 37 -7.62 10.89 0.77
N GLY A 38 -8.67 11.71 0.75
CA GLY A 38 -9.58 11.81 -0.39
C GLY A 38 -9.02 12.65 -1.53
N ILE A 39 -8.63 13.89 -1.22
CA ILE A 39 -7.98 14.79 -2.17
C ILE A 39 -6.91 15.63 -1.49
N ALA A 40 -5.83 15.93 -2.21
CA ALA A 40 -4.83 16.90 -1.82
C ALA A 40 -4.30 17.62 -3.06
N ALA A 41 -3.90 18.88 -2.92
CA ALA A 41 -3.31 19.64 -4.00
C ALA A 41 -2.21 20.58 -3.47
N THR A 42 -1.17 20.76 -4.28
CA THR A 42 -0.03 21.64 -3.98
C THR A 42 0.34 22.45 -5.22
N GLY A 43 0.90 23.64 -5.03
CA GLY A 43 1.26 24.55 -6.11
C GLY A 43 0.57 25.90 -5.95
N LEU A 44 -0.04 26.40 -7.02
CA LEU A 44 -0.78 27.67 -7.00
C LEU A 44 -2.01 27.64 -6.08
N VAL A 45 -2.71 26.51 -6.06
CA VAL A 45 -3.87 26.29 -5.20
C VAL A 45 -3.56 25.10 -4.30
N THR A 46 -3.46 25.39 -3.00
CA THR A 46 -3.22 24.36 -2.00
C THR A 46 -4.54 23.85 -1.46
N ILE A 47 -4.69 22.53 -1.45
CA ILE A 47 -5.80 21.83 -0.80
C ILE A 47 -5.14 20.86 0.18
N PRO A 48 -5.31 21.05 1.50
CA PRO A 48 -4.78 20.10 2.47
C PRO A 48 -5.44 18.72 2.26
N PRO A 49 -4.78 17.62 2.67
CA PRO A 49 -5.36 16.28 2.58
C PRO A 49 -6.76 16.21 3.23
N THR A 50 -7.80 16.05 2.40
CA THR A 50 -9.20 16.22 2.81
C THR A 50 -10.11 15.14 2.23
N PRO A 51 -10.94 14.48 3.04
CA PRO A 51 -10.67 14.15 4.44
C PRO A 51 -9.40 13.29 4.54
N ALA A 52 -8.76 13.28 5.72
CA ALA A 52 -7.60 12.44 5.99
C ALA A 52 -7.72 11.67 7.31
N VAL A 53 -7.24 10.42 7.31
CA VAL A 53 -7.17 9.53 8.46
C VAL A 53 -5.83 8.80 8.49
N SER A 54 -5.36 8.49 9.69
CA SER A 54 -4.24 7.59 9.95
C SER A 54 -4.61 6.72 11.15
N SER A 55 -4.19 5.46 11.14
CA SER A 55 -4.43 4.52 12.24
C SER A 55 -3.45 3.36 12.25
N GLU A 56 -3.10 2.93 13.46
CA GLU A 56 -2.34 1.71 13.75
C GLU A 56 -3.21 0.65 14.42
N ALA A 57 -4.49 0.95 14.66
CA ALA A 57 -5.42 0.03 15.29
C ALA A 57 -5.82 -1.08 14.33
N LYS A 58 -6.22 -2.24 14.86
CA LYS A 58 -6.82 -3.32 14.05
C LYS A 58 -8.16 -2.91 13.44
N GLN A 59 -8.89 -2.00 14.10
CA GLN A 59 -10.20 -1.53 13.67
C GLN A 59 -10.08 -0.30 12.74
N PRO A 60 -10.98 -0.16 11.76
CA PRO A 60 -10.94 0.94 10.78
C PRO A 60 -11.32 2.29 11.38
N ALA A 61 -10.38 3.23 11.37
CA ALA A 61 -10.69 4.65 11.48
C ALA A 61 -11.28 5.14 10.15
N ARG A 62 -12.39 5.89 10.20
CA ARG A 62 -13.11 6.34 9.00
C ARG A 62 -13.45 7.81 9.08
N LYS A 63 -13.37 8.51 7.94
CA LYS A 63 -13.93 9.86 7.78
C LYS A 63 -14.63 9.96 6.44
N ARG A 64 -15.68 10.78 6.42
CA ARG A 64 -16.46 11.08 5.22
C ARG A 64 -16.68 12.58 5.13
N LEU A 65 -16.76 13.07 3.90
CA LEU A 65 -17.07 14.45 3.62
C LEU A 65 -18.05 14.48 2.44
N ALA A 66 -19.19 15.15 2.65
CA ALA A 66 -20.16 15.43 1.61
C ALA A 66 -19.80 16.78 0.98
N GLY A 67 -19.31 16.73 -0.26
CA GLY A 67 -18.88 17.89 -1.02
C GLY A 67 -17.50 18.39 -0.60
N LEU A 68 -16.68 18.72 -1.59
CA LEU A 68 -15.47 19.50 -1.33
C LEU A 68 -15.86 20.98 -1.20
N PRO A 69 -15.24 21.76 -0.29
CA PRO A 69 -15.40 23.21 -0.28
C PRO A 69 -15.13 23.80 -1.67
N SER A 70 -15.97 24.75 -2.08
CA SER A 70 -15.88 25.39 -3.39
C SER A 70 -14.47 25.93 -3.63
N ASN A 71 -13.83 25.50 -4.71
CA ASN A 71 -12.51 25.95 -5.11
C ASN A 71 -12.38 25.93 -6.64
N PRO A 72 -11.48 26.74 -7.23
CA PRO A 72 -11.37 26.89 -8.68
C PRO A 72 -10.62 25.74 -9.38
N LEU A 73 -10.13 24.75 -8.63
CA LEU A 73 -9.28 23.67 -9.15
C LEU A 73 -10.07 22.37 -9.36
N VAL A 74 -10.87 21.97 -8.38
CA VAL A 74 -11.50 20.66 -8.31
C VAL A 74 -12.82 20.69 -7.56
N SER A 75 -13.81 19.96 -8.08
CA SER A 75 -15.03 19.61 -7.35
C SER A 75 -15.15 18.11 -7.20
N ALA A 76 -15.82 17.69 -6.12
CA ALA A 76 -16.15 16.30 -5.80
C ALA A 76 -17.39 16.27 -4.90
N SER A 77 -18.21 15.23 -5.01
CA SER A 77 -19.49 15.14 -4.29
C SER A 77 -19.41 14.36 -2.99
N VAL A 78 -18.69 13.23 -2.96
CA VAL A 78 -18.50 12.44 -1.74
C VAL A 78 -17.08 11.97 -1.67
N LEU A 79 -16.44 12.18 -0.51
CA LEU A 79 -15.13 11.66 -0.20
C LEU A 79 -15.27 10.75 1.02
N SER A 80 -14.78 9.52 0.93
CA SER A 80 -14.76 8.57 2.03
C SER A 80 -13.39 7.93 2.13
N VAL A 81 -12.82 7.95 3.32
CA VAL A 81 -11.50 7.41 3.60
C VAL A 81 -11.55 6.52 4.83
N SER A 82 -10.73 5.48 4.83
CA SER A 82 -10.54 4.63 5.99
C SER A 82 -9.14 4.06 6.05
N ALA A 83 -8.60 3.93 7.25
CA ALA A 83 -7.28 3.36 7.49
C ALA A 83 -7.28 2.52 8.77
N TRP A 84 -6.49 1.45 8.76
CA TRP A 84 -6.20 0.58 9.90
C TRP A 84 -4.89 -0.15 9.65
N ALA A 85 -4.46 -0.95 10.62
CA ALA A 85 -3.16 -1.56 10.61
C ALA A 85 -2.88 -2.42 9.36
N GLY A 86 -2.02 -1.95 8.45
CA GLY A 86 -1.65 -2.60 7.20
C GLY A 86 -2.61 -2.32 6.04
N HIS A 87 -3.57 -1.41 6.21
CA HIS A 87 -4.62 -1.21 5.23
C HIS A 87 -5.05 0.25 5.07
N GLY A 88 -5.43 0.61 3.84
CA GLY A 88 -6.00 1.90 3.51
C GLY A 88 -7.03 1.78 2.38
N ARG A 89 -8.10 2.57 2.47
CA ARG A 89 -9.08 2.74 1.39
C ARG A 89 -9.44 4.21 1.25
N ALA A 90 -9.55 4.67 0.01
CA ALA A 90 -10.03 6.00 -0.33
C ALA A 90 -10.96 5.90 -1.53
N SER A 91 -12.09 6.60 -1.47
CA SER A 91 -13.04 6.70 -2.57
C SER A 91 -13.52 8.13 -2.72
N VAL A 92 -13.56 8.62 -3.95
CA VAL A 92 -14.11 9.94 -4.28
C VAL A 92 -15.11 9.79 -5.43
N THR A 93 -16.28 10.41 -5.31
CA THR A 93 -17.31 10.41 -6.34
C THR A 93 -17.43 11.76 -7.03
N ASP A 94 -17.84 11.71 -8.30
CA ASP A 94 -18.14 12.89 -9.12
C ASP A 94 -17.01 13.93 -9.14
N VAL A 95 -15.78 13.46 -9.32
CA VAL A 95 -14.59 14.32 -9.41
C VAL A 95 -14.57 15.06 -10.74
N ARG A 96 -14.31 16.37 -10.70
CA ARG A 96 -14.07 17.19 -11.89
C ARG A 96 -12.94 18.18 -11.64
N LEU A 97 -11.95 18.19 -12.52
CA LEU A 97 -10.90 19.20 -12.58
C LEU A 97 -11.06 19.95 -13.90
N ALA A 98 -11.85 21.03 -13.87
CA ALA A 98 -12.31 21.72 -15.07
C ALA A 98 -11.16 22.15 -15.97
N LYS A 99 -10.12 22.77 -15.39
CA LYS A 99 -8.94 23.23 -16.14
C LYS A 99 -8.16 22.12 -16.81
N ALA A 100 -8.17 20.91 -16.27
CA ALA A 100 -7.43 19.76 -16.82
C ALA A 100 -8.28 18.88 -17.75
N GLY A 101 -9.58 19.15 -17.87
CA GLY A 101 -10.52 18.28 -18.59
C GLY A 101 -10.61 16.87 -17.99
N LEU A 102 -10.24 16.69 -16.72
CA LEU A 102 -10.33 15.40 -16.02
C LEU A 102 -11.69 15.32 -15.32
N SER A 103 -12.39 14.20 -15.51
CA SER A 103 -13.60 13.89 -14.75
C SER A 103 -13.70 12.40 -14.47
N ALA A 104 -14.33 12.01 -13.36
CA ALA A 104 -14.60 10.62 -13.02
C ALA A 104 -15.83 10.51 -12.11
N LYS A 105 -16.66 9.50 -12.34
CA LYS A 105 -17.80 9.22 -11.45
C LYS A 105 -17.37 8.54 -10.15
N LEU A 106 -16.34 7.72 -10.22
CA LEU A 106 -15.73 7.07 -9.07
C LEU A 106 -14.22 7.03 -9.26
N VAL A 107 -13.50 7.38 -8.20
CA VAL A 107 -12.06 7.15 -8.09
C VAL A 107 -11.85 6.39 -6.79
N PHE A 108 -11.27 5.21 -6.87
CA PHE A 108 -11.06 4.33 -5.73
C PHE A 108 -9.61 3.89 -5.66
N ALA A 109 -9.04 3.90 -4.46
CA ALA A 109 -7.73 3.33 -4.15
C ALA A 109 -7.83 2.43 -2.94
N LYS A 110 -7.06 1.35 -2.97
CA LYS A 110 -6.98 0.36 -1.90
C LYS A 110 -5.54 -0.12 -1.77
N CYS A 111 -5.09 -0.22 -0.53
CA CYS A 111 -3.78 -0.73 -0.16
C CYS A 111 -3.98 -1.72 0.97
N GLU A 112 -3.46 -2.94 0.82
CA GLU A 112 -3.52 -3.98 1.85
C GLU A 112 -2.17 -4.71 1.87
N ASN A 113 -1.47 -4.63 3.00
CA ASN A 113 -0.20 -5.33 3.24
C ASN A 113 0.75 -5.23 2.05
N GLY A 114 1.21 -4.02 1.71
CA GLY A 114 2.11 -3.79 0.58
C GLY A 114 1.51 -3.99 -0.83
N ASN A 115 0.24 -4.34 -0.96
CA ASN A 115 -0.42 -4.55 -2.27
C ASN A 115 -1.40 -3.43 -2.58
N GLY A 116 -1.17 -2.75 -3.70
CA GLY A 116 -1.89 -1.54 -4.09
C GLY A 116 -2.70 -1.72 -5.35
N VAL A 117 -3.95 -1.25 -5.35
CA VAL A 117 -4.81 -1.22 -6.54
C VAL A 117 -5.60 0.09 -6.62
N SER A 118 -5.98 0.47 -7.84
CA SER A 118 -6.91 1.55 -8.08
C SER A 118 -7.96 1.19 -9.12
N HIS A 119 -9.15 1.79 -8.97
CA HIS A 119 -10.27 1.63 -9.88
C HIS A 119 -10.89 2.98 -10.24
N LEU A 120 -11.18 3.18 -11.52
CA LEU A 120 -11.69 4.41 -12.10
C LEU A 120 -13.04 4.15 -12.79
N GLY A 121 -14.11 4.68 -12.22
CA GLY A 121 -15.46 4.60 -12.79
C GLY A 121 -15.75 5.79 -13.71
N LYS A 122 -16.04 5.49 -14.99
CA LYS A 122 -16.39 6.49 -16.02
C LYS A 122 -15.41 7.68 -16.06
N ALA A 123 -14.11 7.40 -15.93
CA ALA A 123 -13.09 8.43 -15.92
C ALA A 123 -12.70 8.87 -17.34
N THR A 124 -12.55 10.17 -17.54
CA THR A 124 -12.14 10.79 -18.81
C THR A 124 -11.10 11.87 -18.58
N LEU A 125 -10.19 12.04 -19.52
CA LEU A 125 -9.18 13.10 -19.54
C LEU A 125 -9.18 13.75 -20.92
N ALA A 126 -9.48 15.05 -20.98
CA ALA A 126 -9.62 15.81 -22.22
C ALA A 126 -10.55 15.08 -23.23
N GLY A 127 -11.66 14.54 -22.73
CA GLY A 127 -12.66 13.79 -23.54
C GLY A 127 -12.30 12.33 -23.83
N LYS A 128 -11.07 11.88 -23.56
CA LYS A 128 -10.65 10.48 -23.77
C LYS A 128 -10.97 9.61 -22.55
N LYS A 129 -11.56 8.43 -22.75
CA LYS A 129 -11.82 7.48 -21.65
C LYS A 129 -10.52 6.90 -21.09
N LEU A 130 -10.46 6.79 -19.77
CA LEU A 130 -9.36 6.13 -19.05
C LEU A 130 -9.72 4.67 -18.76
N LYS A 131 -8.69 3.81 -18.65
CA LYS A 131 -8.89 2.40 -18.27
C LYS A 131 -9.44 2.32 -16.84
N VAL A 132 -10.40 1.42 -16.61
CA VAL A 132 -11.05 1.23 -15.30
C VAL A 132 -10.06 0.73 -14.25
N SER A 133 -9.17 -0.19 -14.62
CA SER A 133 -8.15 -0.75 -13.73
C SER A 133 -6.77 -0.56 -14.37
N PRO A 134 -6.18 0.64 -14.27
CA PRO A 134 -4.88 0.92 -14.88
C PRO A 134 -3.77 0.12 -14.17
N LYS A 135 -2.79 -0.34 -14.94
CA LYS A 135 -1.57 -0.94 -14.39
C LYS A 135 -0.85 0.07 -13.48
N PRO A 136 -0.08 -0.38 -12.47
CA PRO A 136 0.70 0.50 -11.63
C PRO A 136 1.54 1.49 -12.46
N ASN A 137 1.59 2.74 -12.02
CA ASN A 137 2.38 3.82 -12.63
C ASN A 137 2.07 4.11 -14.11
N THR A 138 0.81 3.90 -14.55
CA THR A 138 0.40 4.20 -15.92
C THR A 138 0.44 5.71 -16.17
N ARG A 139 1.34 6.19 -17.03
CA ARG A 139 1.46 7.61 -17.39
C ARG A 139 0.67 7.95 -18.65
N ILE A 140 -0.02 9.08 -18.62
CA ILE A 140 -0.74 9.67 -19.73
C ILE A 140 -0.38 11.14 -19.82
N THR A 141 -0.02 11.61 -21.00
CA THR A 141 0.30 13.02 -21.23
C THR A 141 -0.68 13.56 -22.27
N VAL A 142 -1.30 14.69 -21.95
CA VAL A 142 -2.25 15.36 -22.85
C VAL A 142 -1.97 16.86 -22.92
N PRO A 143 -2.00 17.45 -24.12
CA PRO A 143 -2.02 18.91 -24.25
C PRO A 143 -3.39 19.42 -23.80
N ILE A 144 -3.39 20.47 -22.98
CA ILE A 144 -4.58 21.15 -22.48
C ILE A 144 -4.56 22.59 -22.97
N LYS A 145 -5.58 22.96 -23.76
CA LYS A 145 -5.72 24.31 -24.31
C LYS A 145 -5.75 25.33 -23.18
N GLY A 146 -4.86 26.33 -23.23
CA GLY A 146 -4.79 27.42 -22.26
C GLY A 146 -4.10 27.09 -20.92
N VAL A 147 -3.64 25.86 -20.72
CA VAL A 147 -3.00 25.44 -19.46
C VAL A 147 -1.59 24.90 -19.70
N GLY A 148 -1.33 24.28 -20.86
CA GLY A 148 -0.04 23.68 -21.20
C GLY A 148 -0.15 22.16 -21.30
N THR A 149 0.88 21.44 -20.85
CA THR A 149 0.87 19.97 -20.86
C THR A 149 0.46 19.44 -19.49
N ALA A 150 -0.56 18.59 -19.45
CA ALA A 150 -0.93 17.82 -18.27
C ALA A 150 -0.29 16.44 -18.32
N SER A 151 0.35 16.03 -17.23
CA SER A 151 0.82 14.67 -17.00
C SER A 151 -0.03 14.03 -15.92
N VAL A 152 -0.69 12.92 -16.25
CA VAL A 152 -1.50 12.14 -15.32
C VAL A 152 -0.79 10.80 -15.11
N ILE A 153 -0.60 10.42 -13.85
CA ILE A 153 -0.15 9.09 -13.46
C ILE A 153 -1.33 8.41 -12.77
N LEU A 154 -1.84 7.35 -13.40
CA LEU A 154 -2.88 6.51 -12.84
C LEU A 154 -2.25 5.38 -12.04
N ASN A 155 -2.89 5.03 -10.92
CA ASN A 155 -2.38 4.00 -10.00
C ASN A 155 -0.90 4.25 -9.66
N LYS A 156 -0.55 5.48 -9.26
CA LYS A 156 0.82 5.80 -8.86
C LYS A 156 1.14 5.02 -7.60
N GLN A 157 2.17 4.19 -7.64
CA GLN A 157 2.63 3.41 -6.50
C GLN A 157 4.07 3.79 -6.19
N VAL A 158 4.30 4.23 -4.96
CA VAL A 158 5.60 4.65 -4.45
C VAL A 158 5.91 3.84 -3.22
N GLN A 159 7.09 3.22 -3.19
CA GLN A 159 7.56 2.52 -2.00
C GLN A 159 7.93 3.53 -0.91
N GLY A 160 7.39 3.33 0.28
CA GLY A 160 7.68 4.13 1.45
C GLY A 160 8.83 3.54 2.27
N PRO A 161 9.35 4.31 3.24
CA PRO A 161 10.29 3.78 4.22
C PRO A 161 9.64 2.62 5.00
N GLY A 162 10.44 1.59 5.34
CA GLY A 162 9.93 0.41 6.06
C GLY A 162 9.13 -0.59 5.21
N GLY A 163 9.22 -0.50 3.88
CA GLY A 163 8.66 -1.50 2.96
C GLY A 163 7.16 -1.35 2.68
N GLY A 164 6.49 -0.36 3.26
CA GLY A 164 5.13 0.00 2.89
C GLY A 164 5.04 0.62 1.49
N ILE A 165 3.82 0.79 0.99
CA ILE A 165 3.59 1.49 -0.28
C ILE A 165 2.53 2.57 -0.12
N THR A 166 2.67 3.64 -0.90
CA THR A 166 1.63 4.65 -1.10
C THR A 166 1.06 4.50 -2.50
N VAL A 167 -0.26 4.42 -2.58
CA VAL A 167 -1.03 4.28 -3.81
C VAL A 167 -1.91 5.50 -3.99
N THR A 168 -1.73 6.22 -5.09
CA THR A 168 -2.59 7.32 -5.50
C THR A 168 -3.34 6.90 -6.76
N ALA A 169 -4.68 6.85 -6.71
CA ALA A 169 -5.46 6.41 -7.87
C ALA A 169 -5.25 7.31 -9.10
N ILE A 170 -5.25 8.63 -8.88
CA ILE A 170 -4.94 9.62 -9.92
C ILE A 170 -4.01 10.67 -9.30
N GLU A 171 -2.81 10.80 -9.86
CA GLU A 171 -1.96 11.98 -9.65
C GLU A 171 -1.91 12.80 -10.94
N LEU A 172 -2.37 14.04 -10.86
CA LEU A 172 -2.29 14.99 -11.96
C LEU A 172 -1.19 16.01 -11.66
N ASN A 173 -0.35 16.27 -12.66
CA ASN A 173 0.67 17.31 -12.66
C ASN A 173 0.40 18.24 -13.85
N LEU A 174 0.03 19.48 -13.56
CA LEU A 174 -0.18 20.54 -14.54
C LEU A 174 1.06 21.41 -14.61
N ARG A 175 1.67 21.51 -15.79
CA ARG A 175 2.69 22.52 -16.06
C ARG A 175 1.99 23.76 -16.59
N LEU A 176 2.01 24.82 -15.79
CA LEU A 176 1.34 26.07 -16.08
C LEU A 176 2.29 27.04 -16.78
N ALA A 177 1.74 28.10 -17.35
CA ALA A 177 2.53 29.21 -17.87
C ALA A 177 3.46 29.77 -16.77
N ALA A 178 4.60 30.35 -17.19
CA ALA A 178 5.65 30.86 -16.30
C ALA A 178 6.33 29.79 -15.40
N GLY A 179 6.36 28.53 -15.83
CA GLY A 179 7.16 27.47 -15.18
C GLY A 179 6.58 26.93 -13.87
N LYS A 180 5.41 27.41 -13.44
CA LYS A 180 4.75 26.95 -12.21
C LYS A 180 4.14 25.57 -12.41
N THR A 181 4.11 24.76 -11.34
CA THR A 181 3.49 23.44 -11.34
C THR A 181 2.34 23.39 -10.35
N GLN A 182 1.30 22.63 -10.71
CA GLN A 182 0.20 22.30 -9.82
C GLN A 182 0.04 20.79 -9.80
N THR A 183 0.14 20.20 -8.61
CA THR A 183 -0.06 18.77 -8.40
C THR A 183 -1.37 18.54 -7.67
N VAL A 184 -2.11 17.51 -8.08
CA VAL A 184 -3.35 17.08 -7.44
C VAL A 184 -3.34 15.57 -7.29
N GLY A 185 -3.49 15.10 -6.05
CA GLY A 185 -3.65 13.68 -5.73
C GLY A 185 -5.10 13.39 -5.35
N ILE A 186 -5.68 12.37 -5.97
CA ILE A 186 -7.07 11.94 -5.72
C ILE A 186 -7.06 10.48 -5.31
N ALA A 187 -7.76 10.20 -4.20
CA ALA A 187 -7.85 8.91 -3.51
C ALA A 187 -6.45 8.30 -3.30
N SER A 188 -5.78 8.75 -2.25
CA SER A 188 -4.46 8.24 -1.87
C SER A 188 -4.56 7.43 -0.58
N VAL A 189 -3.81 6.34 -0.54
CA VAL A 189 -3.74 5.42 0.59
C VAL A 189 -2.32 4.96 0.79
N THR A 190 -1.93 4.75 2.04
CA THR A 190 -0.64 4.15 2.41
C THR A 190 -0.92 2.96 3.30
N CYS A 191 -0.24 1.85 3.02
CA CYS A 191 -0.24 0.69 3.90
C CYS A 191 1.18 0.25 4.21
N GLY A 192 1.37 -0.28 5.42
CA GLY A 192 2.60 -0.93 5.84
C GLY A 192 3.01 -2.10 4.93
N PRO A 193 4.22 -2.64 5.13
CA PRO A 193 4.79 -3.68 4.28
C PRO A 193 3.87 -4.89 4.14
N ALA A 194 4.03 -5.60 3.02
CA ALA A 194 3.52 -6.96 2.94
C ALA A 194 4.12 -7.75 4.09
N LYS A 195 3.28 -8.35 4.93
CA LYS A 195 3.77 -9.38 5.84
C LYS A 195 4.31 -10.47 4.93
N SER A 196 5.61 -10.73 5.00
CA SER A 196 6.11 -12.05 4.66
C SER A 196 5.37 -12.98 5.60
N GLU A 197 4.47 -13.81 5.09
CA GLU A 197 4.09 -15.01 5.81
C GLU A 197 5.42 -15.73 6.10
N THR A 198 5.85 -15.71 7.35
CA THR A 198 6.81 -16.71 7.79
C THR A 198 6.13 -18.04 7.49
N PRO A 199 6.73 -18.91 6.67
CA PRO A 199 6.22 -20.27 6.53
C PRO A 199 5.99 -20.83 7.93
N PRO A 200 4.93 -21.63 8.17
CA PRO A 200 4.80 -22.33 9.44
C PRO A 200 6.15 -23.00 9.78
N PRO A 201 6.59 -23.00 11.06
CA PRO A 201 7.84 -23.65 11.45
C PRO A 201 7.86 -25.05 10.84
N GLY A 202 8.71 -25.25 9.84
CA GLY A 202 8.88 -26.56 9.23
C GLY A 202 9.41 -27.50 10.31
N ASP A 203 8.78 -28.66 10.43
CA ASP A 203 9.30 -29.75 11.25
C ASP A 203 10.78 -29.99 10.91
N PRO A 204 11.66 -30.16 11.91
CA PRO A 204 13.06 -30.42 11.67
C PRO A 204 13.23 -31.85 11.15
N GLY A 205 13.38 -32.00 9.84
CA GLY A 205 13.86 -33.27 9.28
C GLY A 205 13.45 -33.60 7.87
N THR A 206 13.91 -32.84 6.87
CA THR A 206 14.29 -33.44 5.59
C THR A 206 15.28 -32.51 4.86
N PRO A 207 16.46 -33.00 4.42
CA PRO A 207 17.43 -32.15 3.73
C PRO A 207 16.87 -31.63 2.40
N SER A 208 17.03 -30.32 2.20
CA SER A 208 16.75 -29.62 0.94
C SER A 208 17.80 -29.99 -0.12
N PRO A 209 17.43 -30.37 -1.36
CA PRO A 209 18.40 -30.51 -2.44
C PRO A 209 18.91 -29.12 -2.89
N THR A 210 20.24 -29.04 -3.02
CA THR A 210 21.02 -27.91 -3.54
C THR A 210 20.52 -27.46 -4.93
N PRO A 211 20.52 -26.15 -5.26
CA PRO A 211 20.03 -25.65 -6.53
C PRO A 211 20.95 -26.07 -7.68
N THR A 212 20.42 -26.81 -8.66
CA THR A 212 21.11 -27.09 -9.92
C THR A 212 20.80 -25.99 -10.93
N THR A 213 21.88 -25.52 -11.55
CA THR A 213 21.98 -24.53 -12.61
C THR A 213 21.19 -24.90 -13.87
N SER A 214 20.45 -23.91 -14.40
CA SER A 214 20.08 -23.64 -15.81
C SER A 214 19.94 -24.80 -16.82
N THR A 215 18.74 -24.99 -17.39
CA THR A 215 18.49 -25.63 -18.70
C THR A 215 17.22 -25.02 -19.37
N PRO A 216 17.14 -24.88 -20.73
CA PRO A 216 16.10 -24.12 -21.44
C PRO A 216 14.72 -24.82 -21.53
N PRO A 217 13.66 -24.13 -21.99
CA PRO A 217 12.27 -24.58 -21.83
C PRO A 217 11.94 -25.78 -22.72
N GLY A 218 11.71 -26.93 -22.08
CA GLY A 218 11.19 -28.15 -22.70
C GLY A 218 9.65 -28.17 -22.75
N GLU A 219 9.15 -28.83 -23.79
CA GLU A 219 7.77 -29.05 -24.21
C GLU A 219 6.70 -29.22 -23.12
N ALA A 220 5.48 -28.80 -23.45
CA ALA A 220 4.29 -29.05 -22.64
C ALA A 220 4.04 -30.57 -22.45
N PRO A 221 3.64 -31.02 -21.24
CA PRO A 221 3.37 -32.44 -20.99
C PRO A 221 2.23 -32.97 -21.87
N ALA A 222 2.46 -34.10 -22.53
CA ALA A 222 1.43 -34.81 -23.28
C ALA A 222 0.32 -35.35 -22.35
N PRO A 223 -0.96 -35.31 -22.74
CA PRO A 223 -2.04 -35.84 -21.93
C PRO A 223 -1.96 -37.36 -21.82
N THR A 224 -2.00 -37.89 -20.60
CA THR A 224 -2.18 -39.33 -20.33
C THR A 224 -3.63 -39.73 -20.56
N PRO A 225 -3.92 -40.70 -21.43
CA PRO A 225 -5.26 -41.27 -21.59
C PRO A 225 -5.73 -41.94 -20.30
N VAL A 226 -6.97 -41.65 -19.90
CA VAL A 226 -7.65 -42.34 -18.81
C VAL A 226 -8.32 -43.59 -19.39
N PRO A 227 -8.06 -44.80 -18.88
CA PRO A 227 -8.79 -46.01 -19.28
C PRO A 227 -10.27 -45.86 -18.92
N GLY A 228 -11.13 -45.88 -19.93
CA GLY A 228 -12.58 -45.89 -19.78
C GLY A 228 -13.12 -47.29 -20.03
N ASP A 229 -13.50 -47.98 -18.95
CA ASP A 229 -14.40 -49.13 -19.02
C ASP A 229 -15.52 -48.91 -18.01
N LEU A 230 -16.62 -48.33 -18.51
CA LEU A 230 -17.92 -48.43 -17.84
C LEU A 230 -18.68 -49.56 -18.53
N PRO A 231 -19.09 -50.62 -17.81
CA PRO A 231 -19.85 -51.71 -18.39
C PRO A 231 -21.24 -51.22 -18.80
N VAL A 232 -21.54 -51.28 -20.10
CA VAL A 232 -22.91 -51.15 -20.61
C VAL A 232 -23.61 -52.50 -20.44
N THR A 233 -24.54 -52.58 -19.49
CA THR A 233 -25.55 -53.64 -19.47
C THR A 233 -26.54 -53.37 -20.60
N GLY A 234 -26.68 -54.35 -21.50
CA GLY A 234 -27.67 -54.34 -22.59
C GLY A 234 -29.10 -54.48 -22.11
#